data_AF-A0A432IEZ9-F1
#
_entry.id   AF-A0A432IEZ9-F1
#
_cell.length_a   1.000
_cell.length_b   1.000
_cell.length_c   1.000
_cell.angle_alpha   90.00
_cell.angle_beta   90.00
_cell.angle_gamma   90.00
#
_symmetry.space_group_name_H-M   'P 1'
#
loop_
_entity.id
_entity.type
_entity.pdbx_description
1 polymer ?
#
loop_
_entity_poly.entity_id
_entity_poly.type
_entity_poly.pdbx_seq_one_letter_code
_entity_poly.pdbx_strand_id
1 'polypeptide(L)'
;MKKLLLLFVPLLFIQCKQNDTAIIKKNDVGGITKNTTKEQLFKLFEEDSIVKIPEGKNYVNEYAIFKKGGEHLLTVYPLIPKDSTQFIERVQIFSPKYKTEKGVSTSSVFKDVNANYTIKKIDPTFTSALVYIDELNATIALNKKDLGLKELDMNMISKDQVPDQAKIKYIDIWFN
;
A
#
# COMPACT_ATOMS: atom_id res chain seq x y z
N MET A 1 60.70 9.71 -22.62
CA MET A 1 59.27 9.65 -22.98
C MET A 1 58.54 8.88 -21.89
N LYS A 2 57.79 9.57 -21.00
CA LYS A 2 57.10 8.97 -19.85
C LYS A 2 55.84 8.25 -20.32
N LYS A 3 55.74 6.93 -20.15
CA LYS A 3 54.51 6.16 -20.41
C LYS A 3 53.59 6.29 -19.21
N LEU A 4 52.47 6.98 -19.37
CA LEU A 4 51.40 7.11 -18.39
C LEU A 4 50.56 5.82 -18.44
N LEU A 5 50.72 4.96 -17.44
CA LEU A 5 49.93 3.72 -17.32
C LEU A 5 48.58 4.09 -16.68
N LEU A 6 47.52 4.25 -17.48
CA LEU A 6 46.16 4.42 -16.96
C LEU A 6 45.66 3.08 -16.41
N LEU A 7 45.59 2.97 -15.08
CA LEU A 7 44.98 1.84 -14.38
C LEU A 7 43.45 1.98 -14.46
N PHE A 8 42.81 1.17 -15.30
CA PHE A 8 41.36 1.12 -15.41
C PHE A 8 40.82 0.28 -14.24
N VAL A 9 40.32 0.94 -13.19
CA VAL A 9 39.65 0.27 -12.07
C VAL A 9 38.19 0.03 -12.48
N PRO A 10 37.73 -1.22 -12.62
CA PRO A 10 36.32 -1.47 -12.87
C PRO A 10 35.53 -1.11 -11.61
N LEU A 11 34.65 -0.10 -11.71
CA LEU A 11 33.61 0.14 -10.71
C LEU A 11 32.72 -1.11 -10.69
N LEU A 12 32.90 -1.96 -9.68
CA LEU A 12 31.97 -3.03 -9.39
C LEU A 12 30.67 -2.39 -8.91
N PHE A 13 29.70 -2.26 -9.82
CA PHE A 13 28.32 -1.99 -9.45
C PHE A 13 27.79 -3.22 -8.71
N ILE A 14 27.96 -3.22 -7.39
CA ILE A 14 27.22 -4.12 -6.51
C ILE A 14 25.75 -3.70 -6.66
N GLN A 15 25.01 -4.39 -7.52
CA GLN A 15 23.56 -4.31 -7.50
C GLN A 15 23.13 -4.84 -6.14
N CYS A 16 22.78 -3.91 -5.25
CA CYS A 16 22.12 -4.23 -4.00
C CYS A 16 20.87 -5.04 -4.39
N LYS A 17 20.83 -6.31 -4.01
CA LYS A 17 19.68 -7.18 -4.27
C LYS A 17 18.50 -6.54 -3.54
N GLN A 18 17.66 -5.85 -4.29
CA GLN A 18 16.49 -5.20 -3.76
C GLN A 18 15.59 -6.33 -3.26
N ASN A 19 15.62 -6.58 -1.95
CA ASN A 19 14.76 -7.58 -1.34
C ASN A 19 13.33 -7.30 -1.79
N ASP A 20 12.56 -8.34 -2.07
CA ASP A 20 11.14 -8.31 -2.50
C ASP A 20 10.19 -7.73 -1.41
N THR A 21 10.65 -6.76 -0.61
CA THR A 21 9.95 -6.11 0.52
C THR A 21 8.77 -5.25 0.09
N ALA A 22 8.42 -5.25 -1.21
CA ALA A 22 7.32 -4.46 -1.75
C ALA A 22 6.31 -5.31 -2.54
N ILE A 23 6.17 -6.59 -2.20
CA ILE A 23 5.13 -7.44 -2.77
C ILE A 23 3.88 -7.43 -1.88
N ILE A 24 2.71 -7.29 -2.50
CA ILE A 24 1.40 -7.39 -1.87
C ILE A 24 0.85 -8.80 -2.12
N LYS A 25 0.53 -9.51 -1.05
CA LYS A 25 -0.15 -10.81 -1.07
C LYS A 25 -1.31 -10.81 -0.09
N LYS A 26 -2.14 -11.84 -0.15
CA LYS A 26 -3.14 -12.07 0.90
C LYS A 26 -2.43 -12.26 2.25
N ASN A 27 -2.80 -11.46 3.25
CA ASN A 27 -2.23 -11.47 4.60
C ASN A 27 -0.74 -11.08 4.73
N ASP A 28 -0.11 -10.57 3.67
CA ASP A 28 1.27 -10.07 3.73
C ASP A 28 1.45 -8.84 2.83
N VAL A 29 2.00 -7.77 3.39
CA VAL A 29 2.38 -6.56 2.66
C VAL A 29 3.84 -6.27 2.92
N GLY A 30 4.72 -6.74 2.03
CA GLY A 30 6.15 -6.51 2.16
C GLY A 30 6.76 -7.03 3.46
N GLY A 31 6.25 -8.15 3.98
CA GLY A 31 6.64 -8.72 5.28
C GLY A 31 5.86 -8.18 6.48
N ILE A 32 4.93 -7.24 6.29
CA ILE A 32 3.94 -6.88 7.32
C ILE A 32 2.82 -7.91 7.29
N THR A 33 2.57 -8.56 8.42
CA THR A 33 1.49 -9.54 8.63
C THR A 33 0.65 -9.16 9.84
N LYS A 34 -0.45 -9.87 10.09
CA LYS A 34 -1.30 -9.68 11.28
C LYS A 34 -0.53 -9.66 12.61
N ASN A 35 0.53 -10.47 12.71
CA ASN A 35 1.28 -10.67 13.95
C ASN A 35 2.55 -9.81 14.03
N THR A 36 2.79 -8.94 13.05
CA THR A 36 3.95 -8.05 13.07
C THR A 36 3.87 -7.13 14.28
N THR A 37 4.84 -7.23 15.18
CA THR A 37 4.90 -6.39 16.37
C THR A 37 5.35 -4.98 16.02
N LYS A 38 5.17 -4.05 16.96
CA LYS A 38 5.68 -2.68 16.83
C LYS A 38 7.20 -2.64 16.60
N GLU A 39 7.96 -3.45 17.32
CA GLU A 39 9.42 -3.51 17.21
C GLU A 39 9.85 -4.05 15.84
N GLN A 40 9.15 -5.08 15.35
CA GLN A 40 9.37 -5.62 14.01
C GLN A 40 9.03 -4.59 12.94
N LEU A 41 7.91 -3.87 13.09
CA LEU A 41 7.53 -2.79 12.19
C LEU A 41 8.60 -1.70 12.15
N PHE A 42 9.13 -1.31 13.30
CA PHE A 42 10.14 -0.25 13.36
C PHE A 42 11.47 -0.70 12.75
N LYS A 43 11.78 -1.98 12.86
CA LYS A 43 12.95 -2.57 12.20
C LYS A 43 12.77 -2.66 10.68
N LEU A 44 11.59 -3.04 10.20
CA LEU A 44 11.28 -3.09 8.76
C LEU A 44 11.45 -1.73 8.07
N PHE A 45 11.22 -0.65 8.82
CA PHE A 45 11.25 0.73 8.33
C PHE A 45 12.33 1.57 9.04
N GLU A 46 13.45 0.95 9.44
CA GLU A 46 14.53 1.63 10.17
C GLU A 46 15.16 2.79 9.38
N GLU A 47 15.12 2.68 8.05
CA GLU A 47 15.60 3.72 7.12
C GLU A 47 14.52 4.73 6.71
N ASP A 48 13.28 4.54 7.16
CA ASP A 48 12.12 5.36 6.84
C ASP A 48 11.66 6.15 8.09
N SER A 49 10.77 7.12 7.88
CA SER A 49 10.19 7.93 8.96
C SER A 49 8.83 7.36 9.36
N ILE A 50 8.66 7.03 10.65
CA ILE A 50 7.40 6.51 11.19
C ILE A 50 6.75 7.57 12.09
N VAL A 51 5.57 8.04 11.70
CA VAL A 51 4.73 8.95 12.48
C VAL A 51 3.66 8.15 13.20
N LYS A 52 3.57 8.32 14.52
CA LYS A 52 2.54 7.69 15.36
C LYS A 52 1.36 8.64 15.49
N ILE A 53 0.17 8.18 15.13
CA ILE A 53 -1.07 8.93 15.31
C ILE A 53 -1.78 8.35 16.54
N PRO A 54 -1.84 9.07 17.66
CA PRO A 54 -2.41 8.55 18.90
C PRO A 54 -3.94 8.49 18.85
N GLU A 55 -4.52 7.49 19.53
CA GLU A 55 -5.93 7.45 19.93
C GLU A 55 -6.03 7.58 21.45
N GLY A 56 -6.36 8.79 21.92
CA GLY A 56 -6.34 9.08 23.36
C GLY A 56 -4.92 9.04 23.97
N LYS A 57 -4.81 8.67 25.24
CA LYS A 57 -3.54 8.74 25.99
C LYS A 57 -2.64 7.51 25.83
N ASN A 58 -3.22 6.34 25.62
CA ASN A 58 -2.51 5.07 25.80
C ASN A 58 -2.38 4.23 24.52
N TYR A 59 -3.04 4.62 23.44
CA TYR A 59 -3.11 3.81 22.22
C TYR A 59 -2.63 4.60 21.00
N VAL A 60 -2.10 3.87 20.02
CA VAL A 60 -1.74 4.41 18.71
C VAL A 60 -2.75 3.87 17.72
N ASN A 61 -3.49 4.79 17.08
CA ASN A 61 -4.45 4.44 16.03
C ASN A 61 -3.74 3.96 14.77
N GLU A 62 -2.64 4.62 14.42
CA GLU A 62 -2.00 4.46 13.12
C GLU A 62 -0.49 4.69 13.19
N TYR A 63 0.25 3.92 12.42
CA TYR A 63 1.65 4.18 12.08
C TYR A 63 1.74 4.60 10.61
N ALA A 64 1.85 5.90 10.36
CA ALA A 64 2.04 6.44 9.02
C ALA A 64 3.54 6.42 8.66
N ILE A 65 3.89 5.77 7.56
CA ILE A 65 5.28 5.50 7.17
C ILE A 65 5.62 6.31 5.92
N PHE A 66 6.70 7.08 6.01
CA PHE A 66 7.17 7.98 4.97
C PHE A 66 8.60 7.66 4.58
N LYS A 67 8.91 7.77 3.29
CA LYS A 67 10.29 7.72 2.82
C LYS A 67 11.04 8.95 3.29
N LYS A 68 12.35 8.84 3.51
CA LYS A 68 13.26 10.00 3.60
C LYS A 68 13.03 10.90 2.36
N GLY A 69 12.46 12.10 2.58
CA GLY A 69 12.00 13.02 1.53
C GLY A 69 10.50 13.35 1.56
N GLY A 70 9.70 12.67 2.40
CA GLY A 70 8.31 13.03 2.69
C GLY A 70 7.24 12.30 1.86
N GLU A 71 7.62 11.36 0.99
CA GLU A 71 6.66 10.52 0.25
C GLU A 71 5.95 9.57 1.22
N HIS A 72 4.61 9.62 1.27
CA HIS A 72 3.80 8.69 2.07
C HIS A 72 3.77 7.32 1.42
N LEU A 73 4.30 6.32 2.12
CA LEU A 73 4.45 4.96 1.60
C LEU A 73 3.21 4.12 1.88
N LEU A 74 2.89 3.97 3.16
CA LEU A 74 1.75 3.23 3.66
C LEU A 74 1.38 3.69 5.08
N THR A 75 0.21 3.29 5.54
CA THR A 75 -0.25 3.44 6.92
C THR A 75 -0.65 2.07 7.46
N VAL A 76 -0.14 1.73 8.65
CA VAL A 76 -0.50 0.50 9.37
C VAL A 76 -1.51 0.82 10.45
N TYR A 77 -2.63 0.10 10.43
CA TYR A 77 -3.72 0.22 11.40
C TYR A 77 -3.65 -0.97 12.37
N PRO A 78 -3.27 -0.76 13.64
CA PRO A 78 -3.32 -1.81 14.65
C PRO A 78 -4.76 -2.08 15.08
N LEU A 79 -5.06 -3.35 15.33
CA LEU A 79 -6.19 -3.72 16.16
C LEU A 79 -5.81 -3.40 17.62
N ILE A 80 -6.65 -2.63 18.31
CA ILE A 80 -6.53 -2.38 19.75
C ILE A 80 -7.51 -3.30 20.49
N PRO A 81 -7.12 -4.54 20.85
CA PRO A 81 -7.93 -5.33 21.77
C PRO A 81 -7.82 -4.80 23.20
N LYS A 82 -8.84 -5.10 24.01
CA LYS A 82 -8.87 -4.84 25.47
C LYS A 82 -7.75 -5.58 26.23
N ASP A 83 -7.15 -6.59 25.59
CA ASP A 83 -6.18 -7.50 26.15
C ASP A 83 -4.86 -7.32 25.35
N SER A 84 -3.74 -7.14 26.04
CA SER A 84 -2.42 -6.62 25.63
C SER A 84 -1.74 -7.05 24.31
N THR A 85 -2.34 -7.87 23.45
CA THR A 85 -1.79 -8.27 22.14
C THR A 85 -2.28 -7.35 21.02
N GLN A 86 -1.51 -6.32 20.66
CA GLN A 86 -1.77 -5.52 19.45
C GLN A 86 -1.50 -6.37 18.21
N PHE A 87 -2.52 -6.57 17.37
CA PHE A 87 -2.39 -7.15 16.04
C PHE A 87 -2.46 -6.03 15.00
N ILE A 88 -2.11 -6.32 13.74
CA ILE A 88 -2.39 -5.40 12.64
C ILE A 88 -3.74 -5.78 12.02
N GLU A 89 -4.67 -4.83 11.96
CA GLU A 89 -5.97 -5.00 11.30
C GLU A 89 -5.82 -4.89 9.78
N ARG A 90 -5.14 -3.86 9.32
CA ARG A 90 -4.93 -3.61 7.89
C ARG A 90 -3.73 -2.74 7.60
N VAL A 91 -3.30 -2.79 6.35
CA VAL A 91 -2.28 -1.90 5.79
C VAL A 91 -2.87 -1.15 4.61
N GLN A 92 -2.81 0.17 4.65
CA GLN A 92 -3.22 1.07 3.57
C GLN A 92 -2.00 1.53 2.79
N ILE A 93 -1.93 1.21 1.50
CA ILE A 93 -0.78 1.45 0.63
C ILE A 93 -1.05 2.64 -0.29
N PHE A 94 -0.09 3.57 -0.35
CA PHE A 94 -0.13 4.75 -1.22
C PHE A 94 0.95 4.73 -2.30
N SER A 95 2.15 4.20 -1.98
CA SER A 95 3.28 4.24 -2.89
C SER A 95 3.19 3.16 -3.98
N PRO A 96 3.49 3.50 -5.25
CA PRO A 96 3.45 2.55 -6.37
C PRO A 96 4.58 1.52 -6.33
N LYS A 97 5.51 1.65 -5.38
CA LYS A 97 6.57 0.66 -5.14
C LYS A 97 6.00 -0.70 -4.75
N TYR A 98 4.84 -0.72 -4.09
CA TYR A 98 4.17 -1.94 -3.69
C TYR A 98 3.30 -2.48 -4.82
N LYS A 99 3.55 -3.73 -5.22
CA LYS A 99 2.87 -4.40 -6.32
C LYS A 99 2.32 -5.74 -5.88
N THR A 100 1.13 -6.09 -6.33
CA THR A 100 0.64 -7.47 -6.18
C THR A 100 1.49 -8.43 -7.00
N GLU A 101 1.36 -9.73 -6.73
CA GLU A 101 1.99 -10.78 -7.57
C GLU A 101 1.54 -10.72 -9.04
N LYS A 102 0.38 -10.11 -9.31
CA LYS A 102 -0.14 -9.85 -10.67
C LYS A 102 0.23 -8.46 -11.21
N GLY A 103 1.08 -7.70 -10.50
CA GLY A 103 1.63 -6.42 -10.96
C GLY A 103 0.75 -5.18 -10.72
N VAL A 104 -0.40 -5.30 -10.04
CA VAL A 104 -1.28 -4.16 -9.72
C VAL A 104 -0.67 -3.34 -8.58
N SER A 105 -0.67 -2.00 -8.72
CA SER A 105 -0.21 -1.05 -7.71
C SER A 105 -1.07 0.21 -7.72
N THR A 106 -0.77 1.19 -6.87
CA THR A 106 -1.43 2.51 -6.91
C THR A 106 -1.14 3.32 -8.18
N SER A 107 -0.14 2.92 -8.99
CA SER A 107 0.07 3.51 -10.33
C SER A 107 -0.80 2.89 -11.43
N SER A 108 -1.49 1.79 -11.14
CA SER A 108 -2.41 1.12 -12.05
C SER A 108 -3.74 1.86 -12.15
N VAL A 109 -4.53 1.50 -13.17
CA VAL A 109 -5.91 2.00 -13.35
C VAL A 109 -6.93 0.88 -13.15
N PHE A 110 -8.21 1.25 -13.11
CA PHE A 110 -9.30 0.28 -12.92
C PHE A 110 -9.28 -0.89 -13.93
N LYS A 111 -8.93 -0.60 -15.19
CA LYS A 111 -8.78 -1.65 -16.22
C LYS A 111 -7.80 -2.75 -15.80
N ASP A 112 -6.67 -2.38 -15.21
CA ASP A 112 -5.66 -3.35 -14.77
C ASP A 112 -6.20 -4.21 -13.62
N VAL A 113 -6.97 -3.61 -12.71
CA VAL A 113 -7.63 -4.33 -11.61
C VAL A 113 -8.63 -5.34 -12.16
N ASN A 114 -9.54 -4.89 -13.03
CA ASN A 114 -10.60 -5.72 -13.61
C ASN A 114 -10.05 -6.84 -14.52
N ALA A 115 -8.88 -6.64 -15.13
CA ALA A 115 -8.21 -7.68 -15.92
C ALA A 115 -7.51 -8.75 -15.07
N ASN A 116 -7.07 -8.41 -13.86
CA ASN A 116 -6.27 -9.30 -13.01
C ASN A 116 -7.04 -9.93 -11.84
N TYR A 117 -8.18 -9.37 -11.45
CA TYR A 117 -8.94 -9.78 -10.27
C TYR A 117 -10.45 -9.79 -10.51
N THR A 118 -11.12 -10.77 -9.90
CA THR A 118 -12.58 -10.80 -9.81
C THR A 118 -13.06 -9.76 -8.80
N ILE A 119 -13.83 -8.79 -9.27
CA ILE A 119 -14.45 -7.77 -8.43
C ILE A 119 -15.71 -8.34 -7.78
N LYS A 120 -15.77 -8.31 -6.45
CA LYS A 120 -16.94 -8.76 -5.70
C LYS A 120 -18.08 -7.74 -5.75
N LYS A 121 -17.76 -6.49 -5.43
CA LYS A 121 -18.70 -5.36 -5.38
C LYS A 121 -17.93 -4.04 -5.39
N ILE A 122 -18.66 -2.95 -5.59
CA ILE A 122 -18.14 -1.59 -5.53
C ILE A 122 -19.08 -0.77 -4.64
N ASP A 123 -18.56 -0.26 -3.51
CA ASP A 123 -19.34 0.56 -2.59
C ASP A 123 -18.87 2.02 -2.64
N PRO A 124 -19.79 3.00 -2.63
CA PRO A 124 -19.43 4.41 -2.58
C PRO A 124 -18.97 4.82 -1.17
N THR A 125 -18.05 5.78 -1.11
CA THR A 125 -17.74 6.59 0.09
C THR A 125 -17.85 8.07 -0.25
N PHE A 126 -17.60 8.98 0.69
CA PHE A 126 -17.65 10.42 0.40
C PHE A 126 -16.76 10.86 -0.77
N THR A 127 -15.58 10.25 -0.95
CA THR A 127 -14.61 10.69 -1.98
C THR A 127 -14.09 9.57 -2.87
N SER A 128 -14.50 8.33 -2.64
CA SER A 128 -14.00 7.17 -3.37
C SER A 128 -15.10 6.20 -3.78
N ALA A 129 -14.78 5.34 -4.73
CA ALA A 129 -15.48 4.08 -4.97
C ALA A 129 -14.57 2.93 -4.50
N LEU A 130 -15.03 2.11 -3.56
CA LEU A 130 -14.27 1.03 -2.96
C LEU A 130 -14.54 -0.28 -3.70
N VAL A 131 -13.54 -0.77 -4.43
CA VAL A 131 -13.59 -2.03 -5.17
C VAL A 131 -13.11 -3.16 -4.25
N TYR A 132 -13.95 -4.16 -4.02
CA TYR A 132 -13.63 -5.29 -3.13
C TYR A 132 -13.09 -6.49 -3.92
N ILE A 133 -11.97 -7.05 -3.44
CA ILE A 133 -11.28 -8.19 -4.05
C ILE A 133 -11.07 -9.28 -2.99
N ASP A 134 -11.87 -10.35 -3.05
CA ASP A 134 -11.84 -11.45 -2.07
C ASP A 134 -10.54 -12.27 -2.13
N GLU A 135 -9.93 -12.41 -3.31
CA GLU A 135 -8.68 -13.15 -3.50
C GLU A 135 -7.55 -12.62 -2.61
N LEU A 136 -7.43 -11.29 -2.52
CA LEU A 136 -6.39 -10.59 -1.74
C LEU A 136 -6.85 -10.17 -0.35
N ASN A 137 -8.15 -10.30 -0.05
CA ASN A 137 -8.79 -9.61 1.07
C ASN A 137 -8.51 -8.08 1.03
N ALA A 138 -8.70 -7.49 -0.15
CA ALA A 138 -8.31 -6.12 -0.44
C ALA A 138 -9.50 -5.22 -0.74
N THR A 139 -9.30 -3.93 -0.47
CA THR A 139 -10.17 -2.85 -0.96
C THR A 139 -9.34 -1.85 -1.74
N ILE A 140 -9.69 -1.60 -3.00
CA ILE A 140 -9.02 -0.60 -3.84
C ILE A 140 -9.91 0.64 -3.91
N ALA A 141 -9.39 1.79 -3.48
CA ALA A 141 -10.12 3.04 -3.53
C ALA A 141 -9.86 3.77 -4.85
N LEU A 142 -10.89 3.92 -5.67
CA LEU A 142 -10.84 4.73 -6.88
C LEU A 142 -11.28 6.17 -6.58
N ASN A 143 -10.70 7.15 -7.27
CA ASN A 143 -11.13 8.54 -7.13
C ASN A 143 -12.51 8.76 -7.76
N LYS A 144 -13.49 9.16 -6.95
CA LYS A 144 -14.87 9.36 -7.40
C LYS A 144 -15.01 10.42 -8.51
N LYS A 145 -14.13 11.42 -8.52
CA LYS A 145 -14.09 12.44 -9.58
C LYS A 145 -13.79 11.85 -10.96
N ASP A 146 -12.99 10.79 -11.02
CA ASP A 146 -12.66 10.12 -12.28
C ASP A 146 -13.84 9.32 -12.85
N LEU A 147 -14.85 9.01 -12.02
CA LEU A 147 -16.10 8.36 -12.41
C LEU A 147 -17.17 9.38 -12.85
N GLY A 148 -16.89 10.68 -12.79
CA GLY A 148 -17.87 11.74 -13.07
C GLY A 148 -18.93 11.91 -11.99
N LEU A 149 -18.72 11.32 -10.80
CA LEU A 149 -19.63 11.37 -9.67
C LEU A 149 -19.24 12.51 -8.72
N LYS A 150 -20.24 13.11 -8.06
CA LYS A 150 -20.03 14.18 -7.08
C LYS A 150 -19.49 13.63 -5.76
N GLU A 151 -18.73 14.44 -5.04
CA GLU A 151 -18.40 14.15 -3.64
C GLU A 151 -19.71 13.99 -2.84
N LEU A 152 -19.70 13.08 -1.87
CA LEU A 152 -20.86 12.70 -1.03
C LEU A 152 -21.98 11.90 -1.73
N ASP A 153 -21.91 11.64 -3.04
CA ASP A 153 -22.88 10.79 -3.72
C ASP A 153 -22.76 9.34 -3.22
N MET A 154 -23.75 8.82 -2.49
CA MET A 154 -23.74 7.47 -1.92
C MET A 154 -24.56 6.46 -2.73
N ASN A 155 -24.90 6.76 -3.99
CA ASN A 155 -25.58 5.82 -4.87
C ASN A 155 -24.70 4.61 -5.17
N MET A 156 -25.34 3.43 -5.29
CA MET A 156 -24.67 2.19 -5.65
C MET A 156 -23.97 2.33 -7.02
N ILE A 157 -22.75 1.83 -7.10
CA ILE A 157 -21.92 1.90 -8.29
C ILE A 157 -21.82 0.50 -8.88
N SER A 158 -22.27 0.32 -10.12
CA SER A 158 -22.04 -0.94 -10.84
C SER A 158 -20.67 -0.93 -11.50
N LYS A 159 -20.12 -2.13 -11.76
CA LYS A 159 -18.81 -2.30 -12.39
C LYS A 159 -18.72 -1.58 -13.74
N ASP A 160 -19.79 -1.65 -14.53
CA ASP A 160 -19.83 -1.10 -15.89
C ASP A 160 -19.90 0.44 -15.93
N GLN A 161 -20.19 1.08 -14.78
CA GLN A 161 -20.16 2.54 -14.65
C GLN A 161 -18.77 3.09 -14.35
N VAL A 162 -17.79 2.24 -14.05
CA VAL A 162 -16.45 2.68 -13.68
C VAL A 162 -15.58 2.79 -14.93
N PRO A 163 -15.07 3.98 -15.27
CA PRO A 163 -14.19 4.14 -16.42
C PRO A 163 -12.90 3.35 -16.27
N ASP A 164 -12.43 2.73 -17.34
CA ASP A 164 -11.17 1.96 -17.40
C ASP A 164 -9.97 2.72 -16.84
N GLN A 165 -9.93 4.05 -17.05
CA GLN A 165 -8.83 4.93 -16.66
C GLN A 165 -8.98 5.54 -15.25
N ALA A 166 -10.00 5.14 -14.48
CA ALA A 166 -10.18 5.62 -13.13
C ALA A 166 -8.96 5.27 -12.27
N LYS A 167 -8.39 6.29 -11.60
CA LYS A 167 -7.14 6.14 -10.86
C LYS A 167 -7.36 5.55 -9.49
N ILE A 168 -6.37 4.79 -9.04
CA ILE A 168 -6.30 4.25 -7.69
C ILE A 168 -5.71 5.31 -6.76
N LYS A 169 -6.40 5.59 -5.66
CA LYS A 169 -5.93 6.48 -4.58
C LYS A 169 -5.06 5.73 -3.59
N TYR A 170 -5.50 4.55 -3.19
CA TYR A 170 -4.81 3.65 -2.27
C TYR A 170 -5.38 2.24 -2.37
N ILE A 171 -4.64 1.29 -1.81
CA ILE A 171 -5.05 -0.11 -1.68
C ILE A 171 -5.01 -0.46 -0.20
N ASP A 172 -6.11 -0.96 0.36
CA ASP A 172 -6.15 -1.55 1.69
C ASP A 172 -6.02 -3.07 1.58
N ILE A 173 -5.14 -3.67 2.40
CA ILE A 173 -5.09 -5.12 2.64
C ILE A 173 -5.53 -5.37 4.06
N TRP A 174 -6.60 -6.16 4.21
CA TRP A 174 -7.16 -6.52 5.50
C TRP A 174 -6.57 -7.85 5.97
N PHE A 175 -6.23 -7.94 7.25
CA PHE A 175 -5.67 -9.14 7.86
C PHE A 175 -6.73 -9.85 8.70
N ASN A 176 -6.86 -11.17 8.49
CA ASN A 176 -7.85 -12.00 9.16
C ASN A 176 -7.33 -12.68 10.42
#